data_AF-A0A4W3HGA4-F1
#
_entry.id   AF-A0A4W3HGA4-F1
#
_cell.length_a   1.000
_cell.length_b   1.000
_cell.length_c   1.000
_cell.angle_alpha   90.00
_cell.angle_beta   90.00
_cell.angle_gamma   90.00
#
_symmetry.space_group_name_H-M   'P 1'
#
loop_
_entity.id
_entity.type
_entity.pdbx_description
1 polymer ?
#
loop_
_entity_poly.entity_id
_entity_poly.type
_entity_poly.pdbx_seq_one_letter_code
_entity_poly.pdbx_strand_id
1 'polypeptide(L)'
;MEISEGTSAIFVNSWQVGGHCASATEQTIDPCSLSHFKSAYAQQHCYILLNKTSIFGRCHGFVGPMEYYERCRYETCNYESIQDFLCSALESYVQACKLRGIVLEDWMRHVDACEANYRDMVNGESCEQQHLCPCVMNGNIYASGEKEDTLCKSW
;
A
#
# COMPACT_ATOMS: atom_id res chain seq x y z
N MET A 1 8.90 -30.83 23.21
CA MET A 1 8.11 -29.61 23.05
C MET A 1 8.49 -29.04 21.70
N GLU A 2 7.74 -29.40 20.66
CA GLU A 2 7.93 -28.83 19.32
C GLU A 2 7.39 -27.40 19.33
N ILE A 3 8.22 -26.46 18.90
CA ILE A 3 7.74 -25.14 18.50
C ILE A 3 7.11 -25.37 17.14
N SER A 4 5.78 -25.42 17.06
CA SER A 4 5.07 -25.33 15.79
C SER A 4 5.54 -24.07 15.10
N GLU A 5 6.14 -24.18 13.91
CA GLU A 5 6.44 -23.04 13.05
C GLU A 5 5.18 -22.17 12.95
N GLY A 6 5.26 -20.94 13.44
CA GLY A 6 4.14 -19.99 13.42
C GLY A 6 4.07 -19.35 12.05
N THR A 7 3.05 -19.71 11.28
CA THR A 7 2.84 -19.10 9.97
C THR A 7 2.02 -17.82 10.09
N SER A 8 2.13 -16.93 9.10
CA SER A 8 1.43 -15.64 9.09
C SER A 8 -0.09 -15.82 9.17
N ALA A 9 -0.63 -16.81 8.46
CA ALA A 9 -2.04 -17.18 8.45
C ALA A 9 -2.51 -17.70 9.81
N ILE A 10 -1.74 -18.55 10.50
CA ILE A 10 -2.09 -19.03 11.85
C ILE A 10 -2.18 -17.85 12.82
N PHE A 11 -1.21 -16.94 12.77
CA PHE A 11 -1.23 -15.74 13.59
C PHE A 11 -2.47 -14.88 13.30
N VAL A 12 -2.74 -14.54 12.04
CA VAL A 12 -3.89 -13.70 11.66
C VAL A 12 -5.21 -14.36 12.02
N ASN A 13 -5.35 -15.66 11.82
CA ASN A 13 -6.57 -16.41 12.17
C ASN A 13 -6.86 -16.39 13.68
N SER A 14 -5.84 -16.23 14.54
CA SER A 14 -6.04 -16.13 15.99
C SER A 14 -6.73 -14.83 16.44
N TRP A 15 -6.77 -13.80 15.57
CA TRP A 15 -7.46 -12.53 15.80
C TRP A 15 -8.87 -12.49 15.20
N GLN A 16 -9.36 -13.60 14.64
CA GLN A 16 -10.66 -13.65 13.99
C GLN A 16 -11.81 -13.54 15.02
N VAL A 17 -12.75 -12.61 14.79
CA VAL A 17 -13.94 -12.41 15.62
C VAL A 17 -15.20 -12.80 14.85
N GLY A 18 -16.13 -13.49 15.51
CA GLY A 18 -17.48 -13.72 14.98
C GLY A 18 -17.62 -14.83 13.93
N GLY A 19 -16.53 -15.50 13.52
CA GLY A 19 -16.59 -16.71 12.67
C GLY A 19 -17.24 -16.55 11.29
N HIS A 20 -17.55 -15.32 10.87
CA HIS A 20 -18.22 -15.01 9.60
C HIS A 20 -17.24 -14.71 8.46
N CYS A 21 -15.96 -14.52 8.76
CA CYS A 21 -14.91 -14.36 7.76
C CYS A 21 -14.31 -15.72 7.35
N ALA A 22 -13.81 -15.83 6.12
CA ALA A 22 -12.98 -16.97 5.75
C ALA A 22 -11.64 -16.91 6.51
N SER A 23 -11.10 -18.06 6.91
CA SER A 23 -9.75 -18.13 7.46
C SER A 23 -8.73 -17.70 6.40
N ALA A 24 -7.73 -16.92 6.81
CA ALA A 24 -6.57 -16.63 6.00
C ALA A 24 -5.83 -17.92 5.66
N THR A 25 -5.34 -17.98 4.43
CA THR A 25 -4.51 -19.08 3.92
C THR A 25 -3.10 -18.57 3.64
N GLU A 26 -2.09 -19.42 3.80
CA GLU A 26 -0.72 -19.09 3.40
C GLU A 26 -0.65 -18.82 1.90
N GLN A 27 -0.03 -17.69 1.54
CA GLN A 27 0.37 -17.42 0.16
C GLN A 27 1.82 -17.85 -0.02
N THR A 28 2.04 -18.88 -0.83
CA THR A 28 3.38 -19.39 -1.17
C THR A 28 3.82 -18.98 -2.57
N ILE A 29 2.93 -18.34 -3.34
CA ILE A 29 3.16 -17.95 -4.73
C ILE A 29 3.52 -16.47 -4.76
N ASP A 30 4.62 -16.13 -5.42
CA ASP A 30 4.95 -14.74 -5.75
C ASP A 30 3.92 -14.18 -6.76
N PRO A 31 3.13 -13.15 -6.41
CA PRO A 31 2.15 -12.57 -7.32
C PRO A 31 2.75 -12.04 -8.61
N CYS A 32 4.02 -11.59 -8.60
CA CYS A 32 4.68 -11.13 -9.81
C CYS A 32 4.99 -12.27 -10.80
N SER A 33 5.03 -13.52 -10.33
CA SER A 33 5.18 -14.69 -11.21
C SER A 33 3.91 -15.04 -11.98
N LEU A 34 2.75 -14.47 -11.60
CA LEU A 34 1.46 -14.73 -12.24
C LEU A 34 1.20 -13.84 -13.46
N SER A 35 1.89 -12.70 -13.58
CA SER A 35 1.71 -11.77 -14.69
C SER A 35 3.02 -11.06 -15.05
N HIS A 36 3.53 -11.37 -16.25
CA HIS A 36 4.70 -10.69 -16.80
C HIS A 36 4.50 -9.18 -16.92
N PHE A 37 3.28 -8.73 -17.26
CA PHE A 37 2.96 -7.31 -17.34
C PHE A 37 3.07 -6.63 -15.98
N LYS A 38 2.41 -7.18 -14.94
CA LYS A 38 2.46 -6.61 -13.59
C LYS A 38 3.88 -6.65 -13.04
N SER A 39 4.62 -7.73 -13.28
CA SER A 39 6.03 -7.83 -12.86
C SER A 39 6.91 -6.76 -13.50
N ALA A 40 6.79 -6.53 -14.81
CA ALA A 40 7.59 -5.52 -15.51
C ALA A 40 7.23 -4.10 -15.02
N TYR A 41 5.93 -3.82 -14.87
CA TYR A 41 5.44 -2.56 -14.35
C TYR A 41 5.95 -2.29 -12.92
N ALA A 42 5.80 -3.27 -12.02
CA ALA A 42 6.29 -3.22 -10.65
C ALA A 42 7.81 -2.98 -10.60
N GLN A 43 8.58 -3.72 -11.39
CA GLN A 43 10.04 -3.56 -11.41
C GLN A 43 10.45 -2.15 -11.85
N GLN A 44 9.83 -1.63 -12.90
CA GLN A 44 10.14 -0.30 -13.43
C GLN A 44 9.78 0.82 -12.44
N HIS A 45 8.57 0.77 -11.87
CA HIS A 45 8.06 1.87 -11.05
C HIS A 45 8.56 1.82 -9.59
N CYS A 46 8.72 0.64 -9.00
CA CYS A 46 9.26 0.51 -7.64
C CYS A 46 10.76 0.80 -7.55
N TYR A 47 11.51 0.67 -8.65
CA TYR A 47 12.97 0.91 -8.67
C TYR A 47 13.36 2.32 -8.22
N ILE A 48 12.44 3.29 -8.30
CA ILE A 48 12.68 4.66 -7.82
C ILE A 48 13.07 4.71 -6.34
N LEU A 49 12.62 3.75 -5.53
CA LEU A 49 13.01 3.61 -4.12
C LEU A 49 14.50 3.26 -3.96
N LEU A 50 15.09 2.51 -4.90
CA LEU A 50 16.50 2.11 -4.85
C LEU A 50 17.42 3.15 -5.50
N ASN A 51 16.88 4.04 -6.32
CA ASN A 51 17.67 5.05 -7.01
C ASN A 51 18.13 6.16 -6.04
N LYS A 52 19.45 6.24 -5.82
CA LYS A 52 20.07 7.25 -4.94
C LYS A 52 19.92 8.69 -5.44
N THR A 53 19.65 8.90 -6.73
CA THR A 53 19.44 10.24 -7.30
C THR A 53 17.98 10.64 -7.36
N SER A 54 17.05 9.76 -6.97
CA SER A 54 15.63 10.10 -6.87
C SER A 54 15.33 10.92 -5.60
N ILE A 55 14.10 11.42 -5.49
CA ILE A 55 13.61 12.10 -4.28
C ILE A 55 13.78 11.23 -3.02
N PHE A 56 13.64 9.91 -3.16
CA PHE A 56 13.76 8.94 -2.07
C PHE A 56 15.20 8.72 -1.60
N GLY A 57 16.19 9.01 -2.45
CA GLY A 57 17.62 8.86 -2.14
C GLY A 57 18.06 9.64 -0.89
N ARG A 58 17.40 10.77 -0.60
CA ARG A 58 17.64 11.59 0.61
C ARG A 58 17.41 10.83 1.92
N CYS A 59 16.60 9.79 1.90
CA CYS A 59 16.22 9.02 3.09
C CYS A 59 17.02 7.72 3.27
N HIS A 60 17.78 7.28 2.27
CA HIS A 60 18.49 5.99 2.27
C HIS A 60 19.44 5.82 3.46
N GLY A 61 20.03 6.91 3.96
CA GLY A 61 20.90 6.88 5.14
C GLY A 61 20.19 6.65 6.47
N PHE A 62 18.85 6.77 6.52
CA PHE A 62 18.04 6.68 7.73
C PHE A 62 17.09 5.48 7.71
N VAL A 63 16.57 5.14 6.52
CA VAL A 63 15.65 4.02 6.31
C VAL A 63 16.14 3.22 5.09
N GLY A 64 16.43 1.94 5.27
CA GLY A 64 16.85 1.05 4.19
C GLY A 64 15.72 0.85 3.17
N PRO A 65 15.94 1.05 1.86
CA PRO A 65 14.87 1.02 0.87
C PRO A 65 14.48 -0.39 0.40
N MET A 66 15.28 -1.42 0.72
CA MET A 66 15.13 -2.76 0.12
C MET A 66 13.80 -3.43 0.49
N GLU A 67 13.41 -3.39 1.77
CA GLU A 67 12.14 -4.00 2.22
C GLU A 67 10.92 -3.29 1.60
N TYR A 68 11.00 -1.97 1.43
CA TYR A 68 9.95 -1.17 0.79
C TYR A 68 9.88 -1.42 -0.72
N TYR A 69 11.02 -1.66 -1.36
CA TYR A 69 11.08 -2.06 -2.76
C TYR A 69 10.41 -3.41 -2.99
N GLU A 70 10.71 -4.43 -2.18
CA GLU A 70 10.07 -5.74 -2.31
C GLU A 70 8.58 -5.68 -1.99
N ARG A 71 8.20 -4.93 -0.96
CA ARG A 71 6.79 -4.68 -0.64
C ARG A 71 6.06 -3.99 -1.79
N CYS A 72 6.65 -2.94 -2.36
CA CYS A 72 6.10 -2.23 -3.52
C CYS A 72 5.88 -3.18 -4.69
N ARG A 73 6.85 -4.06 -4.99
CA ARG A 73 6.69 -5.04 -6.05
C ARG A 73 5.53 -6.00 -5.78
N TYR A 74 5.51 -6.55 -4.58
CA TYR A 74 4.48 -7.49 -4.17
C TYR A 74 3.08 -6.86 -4.26
N GLU A 75 2.86 -5.69 -3.65
CA GLU A 75 1.54 -5.02 -3.67
C GLU A 75 1.11 -4.65 -5.10
N THR A 76 2.02 -4.11 -5.91
CA THR A 76 1.74 -3.77 -7.32
C THR A 76 1.33 -4.99 -8.16
N CYS A 77 1.89 -6.16 -7.89
CA CYS A 77 1.56 -7.40 -8.59
C CYS A 77 0.31 -8.10 -8.04
N ASN A 78 0.07 -7.98 -6.72
CA ASN A 78 -0.96 -8.72 -6.02
C ASN A 78 -2.38 -8.19 -6.28
N TYR A 79 -2.52 -6.90 -6.54
CA TYR A 79 -3.82 -6.24 -6.69
C TYR A 79 -4.16 -5.89 -8.13
N GLU A 80 -5.45 -5.70 -8.42
CA GLU A 80 -5.95 -5.29 -9.73
C GLU A 80 -5.77 -3.78 -9.97
N SER A 81 -5.95 -2.95 -8.95
CA SER A 81 -5.66 -1.50 -9.05
C SER A 81 -4.16 -1.23 -8.88
N ILE A 82 -3.39 -1.54 -9.92
CA ILE A 82 -1.92 -1.51 -9.91
C ILE A 82 -1.37 -0.15 -9.43
N GLN A 83 -1.95 0.96 -9.89
CA GLN A 83 -1.47 2.31 -9.57
C GLN A 83 -1.71 2.70 -8.11
N ASP A 84 -2.88 2.40 -7.55
CA ASP A 84 -3.21 2.77 -6.17
C ASP A 84 -2.29 2.07 -5.17
N PHE A 85 -2.06 0.77 -5.37
CA PHE A 85 -1.19 -0.02 -4.51
C PHE A 85 0.30 0.31 -4.71
N LEU A 86 0.72 0.67 -5.94
CA LEU A 86 2.05 1.23 -6.16
C LEU A 86 2.24 2.51 -5.32
N CYS A 87 1.31 3.46 -5.41
CA CYS A 87 1.43 4.75 -4.74
C CYS A 87 1.33 4.62 -3.22
N SER A 88 0.45 3.75 -2.71
CA SER A 88 0.36 3.45 -1.28
C SER A 88 1.65 2.82 -0.75
N ALA A 89 2.25 1.88 -1.49
CA ALA A 89 3.53 1.29 -1.10
C ALA A 89 4.65 2.33 -1.05
N LEU A 90 4.73 3.23 -2.04
CA LEU A 90 5.70 4.33 -2.05
C LEU A 90 5.48 5.30 -0.88
N GLU A 91 4.23 5.63 -0.57
CA GLU A 91 3.87 6.48 0.56
C GLU A 91 4.36 5.88 1.88
N SER A 92 4.28 4.55 2.06
CA SER A 92 4.77 3.90 3.28
C SER A 92 6.25 4.21 3.55
N TYR A 93 7.08 4.31 2.50
CA TYR A 93 8.48 4.72 2.63
C TYR A 93 8.59 6.21 2.99
N VAL A 94 7.78 7.07 2.38
CA VAL A 94 7.71 8.50 2.71
C VAL A 94 7.37 8.72 4.18
N GLN A 95 6.38 7.99 4.71
CA GLN A 95 6.00 8.10 6.12
C GLN A 95 7.13 7.60 7.04
N ALA A 96 7.80 6.50 6.67
CA ALA A 96 8.97 6.02 7.42
C ALA A 96 10.11 7.06 7.46
N CYS A 97 10.36 7.74 6.33
CA CYS A 97 11.33 8.83 6.24
C CYS A 97 10.93 10.01 7.15
N LYS A 98 9.64 10.37 7.13
CA LYS A 98 9.08 11.44 7.96
C LYS A 98 9.25 11.14 9.46
N LEU A 99 9.05 9.89 9.89
CA LEU A 99 9.31 9.46 11.27
C LEU A 99 10.78 9.58 11.68
N ARG A 100 11.71 9.62 10.72
CA ARG A 100 13.13 9.92 10.94
C ARG A 100 13.49 11.40 10.75
N GLY A 101 12.49 12.27 10.60
CA GLY A 101 12.66 13.71 10.41
C GLY A 101 13.03 14.12 8.99
N ILE A 102 12.97 13.21 8.02
CA ILE A 102 13.26 13.50 6.61
C ILE A 102 11.94 13.67 5.85
N VAL A 103 11.60 14.91 5.50
CA VAL A 103 10.40 15.22 4.73
C VAL A 103 10.75 15.21 3.23
N LEU A 104 10.04 14.37 2.48
CA LEU A 104 10.13 14.26 1.02
C LEU A 104 8.97 15.05 0.40
N GLU A 105 9.13 16.37 0.31
CA GLU A 105 8.12 17.26 -0.28
C GLU A 105 7.86 16.94 -1.75
N ASP A 106 6.60 17.06 -2.17
CA ASP A 106 6.15 16.86 -3.55
C ASP A 106 6.61 15.52 -4.19
N TRP A 107 6.80 14.47 -3.39
CA TRP A 107 7.30 13.18 -3.89
C TRP A 107 6.39 12.58 -4.99
N MET A 108 5.07 12.79 -4.91
CA MET A 108 4.10 12.29 -5.89
C MET A 108 4.32 12.87 -7.28
N ARG A 109 4.80 14.12 -7.38
CA ARG A 109 5.14 14.76 -8.67
C ARG A 109 6.39 14.19 -9.32
N HIS A 110 7.18 13.42 -8.57
CA HIS A 110 8.38 12.76 -9.06
C HIS A 110 8.10 11.31 -9.49
N VAL A 111 6.84 10.88 -9.42
CA VAL A 111 6.38 9.55 -9.79
C VAL A 111 5.19 9.71 -10.74
N ASP A 112 5.44 9.66 -12.05
CA ASP A 112 4.41 9.88 -13.09
C ASP A 112 3.13 9.04 -12.86
N ALA A 113 3.28 7.81 -12.37
CA ALA A 113 2.18 6.90 -12.07
C ALA A 113 1.29 7.37 -10.90
N CYS A 114 1.79 8.24 -10.03
CA CYS A 114 1.09 8.76 -8.85
C CYS A 114 0.65 10.23 -9.01
N GLU A 115 1.09 10.93 -10.06
CA GLU A 115 0.74 12.33 -10.27
C GLU A 115 -0.76 12.53 -10.58
N ALA A 116 -1.38 11.58 -11.30
CA ALA A 116 -2.82 11.60 -11.54
C ALA A 116 -3.63 11.48 -10.24
N ASN A 117 -3.25 10.54 -9.37
CA ASN A 117 -3.85 10.37 -8.04
C ASN A 117 -3.69 11.63 -7.17
N TYR A 118 -2.55 12.31 -7.25
CA TYR A 118 -2.35 13.59 -6.57
C TYR A 118 -3.33 14.67 -7.05
N ARG A 119 -3.60 14.75 -8.35
CA ARG A 119 -4.53 15.76 -8.91
C ARG A 119 -5.96 15.53 -8.43
N ASP A 120 -6.41 14.28 -8.40
CA ASP A 120 -7.76 13.93 -7.97
C ASP A 120 -7.93 14.13 -6.44
N MET A 121 -6.89 13.85 -5.66
CA MET A 121 -6.85 14.13 -4.22
C MET A 121 -6.89 15.64 -3.91
N VAL A 122 -6.16 16.47 -4.66
CA VAL A 122 -6.12 17.94 -4.49
C VAL A 122 -7.42 18.61 -4.93
N ASN A 123 -8.10 18.05 -5.94
CA ASN A 123 -9.40 18.56 -6.40
C ASN A 123 -10.58 18.11 -5.52
N GLY A 124 -10.37 17.23 -4.55
CA GLY A 124 -11.44 16.66 -3.72
C GLY A 124 -12.35 15.68 -4.48
N GLU A 125 -11.85 15.10 -5.57
CA GLU A 125 -12.57 14.15 -6.43
C GLU A 125 -12.30 12.68 -6.01
N SER A 126 -11.44 12.47 -5.00
CA SER A 126 -11.09 11.16 -4.44
C SER A 126 -11.16 11.17 -2.91
N CYS A 127 -11.70 10.10 -2.31
CA CYS A 127 -11.60 9.81 -0.88
C CYS A 127 -10.47 8.77 -0.67
N GLU A 128 -9.57 9.01 0.29
CA GLU A 128 -8.58 8.00 0.67
C GLU A 128 -9.26 6.76 1.24
N GLN A 129 -9.10 5.63 0.57
CA GLN A 129 -9.35 4.32 1.16
C GLN A 129 -8.14 3.96 2.03
N GLN A 130 -8.01 4.59 3.20
CA GLN A 130 -7.13 4.01 4.23
C GLN A 130 -7.77 2.68 4.61
N HIS A 131 -7.12 1.56 4.29
CA HIS A 131 -7.55 0.24 4.73
C HIS A 131 -7.74 0.28 6.25
N LEU A 132 -9.01 0.43 6.69
CA LEU A 132 -9.52 0.56 8.06
C LEU A 132 -9.89 1.96 8.60
N CYS A 133 -9.91 3.04 7.82
CA CYS A 133 -10.51 4.28 8.33
C CYS A 133 -12.02 4.37 8.07
N PRO A 134 -12.79 4.83 9.06
CA PRO A 134 -14.20 5.13 8.85
C PRO A 134 -14.37 6.38 7.98
N CYS A 135 -15.37 6.38 7.11
CA CYS A 135 -15.75 7.55 6.32
C CYS A 135 -16.33 8.62 7.27
N VAL A 136 -15.86 9.88 7.18
CA VAL A 136 -16.45 11.00 7.95
C VAL A 136 -17.33 11.85 7.04
N MET A 137 -18.64 11.84 7.28
CA MET A 137 -19.60 12.70 6.57
C MET A 137 -20.40 13.56 7.54
N ASN A 138 -20.38 14.88 7.35
CA ASN A 138 -21.07 15.85 8.20
C ASN A 138 -20.78 15.67 9.70
N GLY A 139 -19.54 15.31 10.05
CA GLY A 139 -19.11 15.07 11.43
C GLY A 139 -19.47 13.71 12.02
N ASN A 140 -20.11 12.81 11.25
CA ASN A 140 -20.42 11.45 11.67
C ASN A 140 -19.47 10.43 11.04
N ILE A 141 -19.14 9.39 11.79
CA ILE A 141 -18.18 8.34 11.47
C ILE A 141 -18.95 7.09 10.99
N TYR A 142 -18.61 6.55 9.81
CA TYR A 142 -19.27 5.38 9.22
C TYR A 142 -18.27 4.27 8.93
N ALA A 143 -18.62 3.02 9.22
CA ALA A 143 -17.83 1.86 8.81
C ALA A 143 -17.93 1.63 7.29
N SER A 144 -16.94 0.94 6.73
CA SER A 144 -16.94 0.54 5.32
C SER A 144 -18.22 -0.24 4.97
N GLY A 145 -18.98 0.24 3.98
CA GLY A 145 -20.21 -0.41 3.51
C GLY A 145 -21.50 -0.10 4.30
N GLU A 146 -21.46 0.72 5.35
CA GLU A 146 -22.68 1.09 6.11
C GLU A 146 -23.63 2.04 5.36
N LYS A 147 -23.14 2.75 4.34
CA LYS A 147 -23.95 3.58 3.44
C LYS A 147 -23.47 3.47 2.01
N GLU A 148 -24.41 3.38 1.08
CA GLU A 148 -24.16 3.49 -0.34
C GLU A 148 -24.05 4.98 -0.72
N ASP A 149 -22.85 5.52 -0.55
CA ASP A 149 -22.47 6.81 -1.14
C ASP A 149 -21.44 6.54 -2.23
N THR A 150 -21.57 7.24 -3.35
CA THR A 150 -20.64 7.18 -4.49
C THR A 150 -19.19 7.47 -4.11
N LEU A 151 -18.95 8.10 -2.95
CA LEU A 151 -17.64 8.48 -2.43
C LEU A 151 -16.97 7.41 -1.53
N CYS A 152 -17.71 6.42 -1.03
CA CYS A 152 -17.17 5.31 -0.23
C CYS A 152 -17.54 3.96 -0.87
N LYS A 153 -17.22 3.79 -2.16
CA LYS A 153 -17.41 2.50 -2.83
C LYS A 153 -16.28 1.55 -2.46
N SER A 154 -16.60 0.58 -1.61
CA SER A 154 -15.86 -0.68 -1.55
C SER A 154 -16.08 -1.43 -2.87
N TRP A 155 -15.03 -1.61 -3.65
CA TRP A 155 -14.94 -2.68 -4.65
C TRP A 155 -13.86 -3.65 -4.21
#